data_AF-A0A973WT85-F1
#
_entry.id   AF-A0A973WT85-F1
#
_cell.length_a   1.000
_cell.length_b   1.000
_cell.length_c   1.000
_cell.angle_alpha   90.00
_cell.angle_beta   90.00
_cell.angle_gamma   90.00
#
_symmetry.space_group_name_H-M   'P 1'
#
loop_
_entity.id
_entity.type
_entity.pdbx_description
1 polymer ?
#
loop_
_entity_poly.entity_id
_entity_poly.type
_entity_poly.pdbx_seq_one_letter_code
_entity_poly.pdbx_strand_id
1 'polypeptide(L)'
;MTDHSEARPVSDAVQSYAKQAMAVQSEFSEKLIEANQHWFEQIQIESNEAWELFRRFNSTASVAEKITALQDWAKGVTARGANDATYAIETARSLGTIELNLLARKTSSVDEGTQKAA
;
A
#
# COMPACT_ATOMS: atom_id res chain seq x y z
N MET A 1 -29.57 -22.35 36.41
CA MET A 1 -28.18 -21.95 36.74
C MET A 1 -27.24 -22.44 35.64
N THR A 2 -27.46 -21.99 34.40
CA THR A 2 -26.89 -22.61 33.19
C THR A 2 -26.56 -21.58 32.08
N ASP A 3 -26.28 -20.33 32.41
CA ASP A 3 -25.87 -19.31 31.41
C ASP A 3 -24.35 -19.14 31.25
N HIS A 4 -23.55 -19.80 32.09
CA HIS A 4 -22.09 -19.56 32.10
C HIS A 4 -21.29 -20.44 31.13
N SER A 5 -21.91 -21.50 30.57
CA SER A 5 -21.20 -22.43 29.68
C SER A 5 -21.18 -21.99 28.22
N GLU A 6 -22.22 -21.28 27.74
CA GLU A 6 -22.30 -20.75 26.36
C GLU A 6 -21.64 -19.36 26.22
N ALA A 7 -21.61 -18.56 27.29
CA ALA A 7 -20.98 -17.24 27.28
C ALA A 7 -19.44 -17.30 27.06
N ARG A 8 -18.78 -18.37 27.53
CA ARG A 8 -17.33 -18.59 27.33
C ARG A 8 -16.94 -18.83 25.87
N PRO A 9 -17.52 -19.80 25.14
CA PRO A 9 -17.16 -20.04 23.74
C PRO A 9 -17.48 -18.84 22.82
N VAL A 10 -18.54 -18.08 23.12
CA VAL A 10 -18.83 -16.83 22.40
C VAL A 10 -17.78 -15.76 22.70
N SER A 11 -17.38 -15.58 23.96
CA SER A 11 -16.32 -14.65 24.34
C SER A 11 -14.96 -15.00 23.71
N ASP A 12 -14.60 -16.28 23.70
CA ASP A 12 -13.33 -16.75 23.11
C ASP A 12 -13.31 -16.54 21.59
N ALA A 13 -14.44 -16.80 20.91
CA ALA A 13 -14.60 -16.51 19.49
C ALA A 13 -14.46 -15.00 19.20
N VAL A 14 -15.16 -14.15 19.96
CA VAL A 14 -15.08 -12.69 19.82
C VAL A 14 -13.64 -12.18 20.03
N GLN A 15 -12.95 -12.69 21.05
CA GLN A 15 -11.56 -12.32 21.32
C GLN A 15 -10.61 -12.76 20.20
N SER A 16 -10.82 -13.97 19.64
CA SER A 16 -10.05 -14.47 18.50
C SER A 16 -10.24 -13.58 17.27
N TYR A 17 -11.48 -13.23 16.94
CA TYR A 17 -11.79 -12.31 15.84
C TYR A 17 -11.17 -10.93 16.05
N ALA A 18 -11.24 -10.38 17.26
CA ALA A 18 -10.66 -9.08 17.57
C ALA A 18 -9.13 -9.09 17.36
N LYS A 19 -8.42 -10.11 17.87
CA LYS A 19 -6.97 -10.27 17.66
C LYS A 19 -6.63 -10.36 16.17
N GLN A 20 -7.43 -11.09 15.41
CA GLN A 20 -7.22 -11.25 13.98
C GLN A 20 -7.47 -9.95 13.21
N ALA A 21 -8.55 -9.23 13.51
CA ALA A 21 -8.85 -7.93 12.92
C ALA A 21 -7.73 -6.92 13.21
N MET A 22 -7.19 -6.94 14.44
CA MET A 22 -6.04 -6.10 14.81
C MET A 22 -4.77 -6.46 14.01
N ALA A 23 -4.50 -7.75 13.77
CA ALA A 23 -3.36 -8.18 12.97
C ALA A 23 -3.47 -7.70 11.51
N VAL A 24 -4.65 -7.87 10.90
CA VAL A 24 -4.93 -7.39 9.54
C VAL A 24 -4.84 -5.87 9.46
N GLN A 25 -5.41 -5.16 10.44
CA GLN A 25 -5.31 -3.70 10.52
C GLN A 25 -3.87 -3.23 10.63
N SER A 26 -3.04 -3.94 11.40
CA SER A 26 -1.61 -3.65 11.52
C SER A 26 -0.90 -3.80 10.17
N GLU A 27 -1.10 -4.93 9.50
CA GLU A 27 -0.47 -5.22 8.19
C GLU A 27 -0.91 -4.22 7.11
N PHE A 28 -2.20 -3.86 7.10
CA PHE A 28 -2.74 -2.83 6.22
C PHE A 28 -2.11 -1.46 6.49
N SER A 29 -1.98 -1.09 7.77
CA SER A 29 -1.39 0.19 8.17
C SER A 29 0.09 0.26 7.81
N GLU A 30 0.84 -0.83 8.00
CA GLU A 30 2.24 -0.94 7.62
C GLU A 30 2.41 -0.72 6.11
N LYS A 31 1.58 -1.37 5.28
CA LYS A 31 1.61 -1.16 3.83
C LYS A 31 1.27 0.27 3.40
N LEU A 32 0.35 0.93 4.09
CA LEU A 32 0.06 2.36 3.83
C LEU A 32 1.22 3.27 4.23
N ILE A 33 1.93 2.96 5.31
CA ILE A 33 3.12 3.72 5.74
C ILE A 33 4.23 3.57 4.70
N GLU A 34 4.52 2.34 4.25
CA GLU A 34 5.49 2.09 3.19
C GLU A 34 5.14 2.87 1.90
N ALA A 35 3.88 2.82 1.48
CA ALA A 35 3.41 3.55 0.31
C ALA A 35 3.59 5.07 0.47
N ASN A 36 3.26 5.61 1.64
CA ASN A 36 3.47 7.04 1.92
C ASN A 36 4.96 7.41 1.86
N GLN A 37 5.84 6.58 2.42
CA GLN A 37 7.29 6.80 2.37
C GLN A 37 7.80 6.85 0.93
N HIS A 38 7.40 5.89 0.10
CA HIS A 38 7.72 5.87 -1.34
C HIS A 38 7.34 7.19 -2.02
N TRP A 39 6.12 7.67 -1.82
CA TRP A 39 5.67 8.93 -2.45
C TRP A 39 6.40 10.16 -1.93
N PHE A 40 6.76 10.20 -0.64
CA PHE A 40 7.59 11.27 -0.11
C PHE A 40 8.98 11.29 -0.75
N GLU A 41 9.60 10.12 -0.91
CA GLU A 41 10.89 10.00 -1.59
C GLU A 41 10.81 10.43 -3.06
N GLN A 42 9.75 10.04 -3.78
CA GLN A 42 9.55 10.46 -5.16
C GLN A 42 9.39 11.97 -5.30
N ILE A 43 8.61 12.62 -4.43
CA ILE A 43 8.46 14.09 -4.44
C ILE A 43 9.83 14.76 -4.30
N GLN A 44 10.71 14.25 -3.43
CA GLN A 44 12.06 14.79 -3.26
C GLN A 44 12.92 14.60 -4.50
N ILE A 45 12.89 13.41 -5.11
CA ILE A 45 13.63 13.10 -6.35
C ILE A 45 13.17 14.01 -7.49
N GLU A 46 11.86 14.08 -7.73
CA GLU A 46 11.29 14.90 -8.80
C GLU A 46 11.58 16.39 -8.61
N SER A 47 11.49 16.88 -7.36
CA SER A 47 11.82 18.27 -7.03
C SER A 47 13.29 18.59 -7.31
N ASN A 48 14.20 17.69 -6.92
CA ASN A 48 15.63 17.84 -7.19
C ASN A 48 15.92 17.84 -8.69
N GLU A 49 15.34 16.93 -9.45
CA GLU A 49 15.55 16.87 -10.90
C GLU A 49 14.97 18.07 -11.64
N ALA A 50 13.79 18.56 -11.23
CA ALA A 50 13.22 19.79 -11.77
C ALA A 50 14.14 20.99 -11.48
N TRP A 51 14.73 21.04 -10.27
CA TRP A 51 15.70 22.06 -9.92
C TRP A 51 17.00 21.95 -10.74
N GLU A 52 17.48 20.74 -10.99
CA GLU A 52 18.64 20.52 -11.85
C GLU A 52 18.39 20.94 -13.29
N LEU A 53 17.23 20.61 -13.84
CA LEU A 53 16.81 21.06 -15.17
C LEU A 53 16.76 22.59 -15.21
N PHE A 54 16.09 23.23 -14.24
CA PHE A 54 16.00 24.68 -14.16
C PHE A 54 17.39 25.32 -14.18
N ARG A 55 18.32 24.81 -13.37
CA ARG A 55 19.69 25.30 -13.33
C ARG A 55 20.39 25.14 -14.68
N ARG A 56 20.38 23.94 -15.25
CA ARG A 56 21.06 23.64 -16.53
C ARG A 56 20.49 24.48 -17.68
N PHE A 57 19.17 24.64 -17.72
CA PHE A 57 18.48 25.42 -18.75
C PHE A 57 18.85 26.91 -18.71
N ASN A 58 19.04 27.45 -17.50
CA ASN A 58 19.41 28.85 -17.32
C ASN A 58 20.93 29.11 -17.45
N SER A 59 21.77 28.10 -17.19
CA SER A 59 23.24 28.25 -17.26
C SER A 59 23.84 27.92 -18.64
N THR A 60 23.10 27.27 -19.53
CA THR A 60 23.57 26.94 -20.89
C THR A 60 23.30 28.07 -21.86
N ALA A 61 24.29 28.39 -22.70
CA ALA A 61 24.18 29.43 -23.72
C ALA A 61 23.54 28.91 -25.01
N SER A 62 23.71 27.62 -25.34
CA SER A 62 23.22 27.02 -26.57
C SER A 62 21.77 26.53 -26.45
N VAL A 63 20.93 26.91 -27.42
CA VAL A 63 19.55 26.39 -27.53
C VAL A 63 19.55 24.87 -27.74
N ALA A 64 20.53 24.32 -28.46
CA ALA A 64 20.63 22.87 -28.67
C ALA A 64 20.86 22.12 -27.35
N GLU A 65 21.74 22.65 -26.48
CA GLU A 65 22.00 22.06 -25.15
C GLU A 65 20.77 22.13 -24.25
N LYS A 66 19.99 23.22 -24.33
CA LYS A 66 18.72 23.35 -23.61
C LYS A 66 17.70 22.32 -24.05
N ILE A 67 17.59 22.06 -25.35
CA ILE A 67 16.70 21.05 -25.90
C ILE A 67 17.12 19.66 -25.40
N THR A 68 18.41 19.33 -25.45
CA THR A 68 18.92 18.06 -24.93
C THR A 68 18.62 17.89 -23.44
N ALA A 69 18.85 18.91 -22.62
CA ALA A 69 18.55 18.87 -21.19
C ALA A 69 17.06 18.61 -20.91
N LEU A 70 16.16 19.24 -21.68
CA LEU A 70 14.72 18.99 -21.60
C LEU A 70 14.35 17.57 -22.01
N GLN A 71 14.94 17.05 -23.09
CA GLN A 71 14.68 15.70 -23.56
C GLN A 71 15.13 14.64 -22.55
N ASP A 72 16.31 14.82 -21.96
CA ASP A 72 16.84 13.89 -20.97
C ASP A 72 16.00 13.91 -19.69
N TRP A 73 15.58 15.10 -19.24
CA TRP A 73 14.65 15.22 -18.12
C TRP A 73 13.30 14.54 -18.42
N ALA A 74 12.72 14.76 -19.60
CA ALA A 74 11.45 14.15 -19.98
C ALA A 74 11.53 12.61 -20.03
N LYS A 75 12.65 12.04 -20.50
CA LYS A 75 12.89 10.59 -20.45
C LYS A 75 12.95 10.09 -19.00
N GLY A 76 13.65 10.81 -18.13
CA GLY A 76 13.75 10.50 -16.70
C GLY A 76 12.38 10.47 -16.02
N VAL A 77 11.59 11.53 -16.20
CA VAL A 77 10.22 11.63 -15.67
C VAL A 77 9.34 10.49 -16.19
N THR A 78 9.41 10.18 -17.48
CA THR A 78 8.61 9.10 -18.07
C THR A 78 8.98 7.74 -17.48
N ALA A 79 10.28 7.45 -17.32
CA ALA A 79 10.75 6.19 -16.76
C ALA A 79 10.32 6.03 -15.29
N ARG A 80 10.45 7.08 -14.47
CA ARG A 80 9.98 7.05 -13.08
C ARG A 80 8.46 6.93 -12.99
N GLY A 81 7.71 7.68 -13.80
CA GLY A 81 6.26 7.59 -13.83
C GLY A 81 5.76 6.17 -14.15
N ALA A 82 6.46 5.43 -15.03
CA ALA A 82 6.14 4.03 -15.30
C ALA A 82 6.44 3.12 -14.09
N ASN A 83 7.55 3.34 -13.40
CA ASN A 83 7.89 2.61 -12.17
C ASN A 83 6.89 2.90 -11.05
N ASP A 84 6.51 4.17 -10.87
CA ASP A 84 5.54 4.61 -9.87
C ASP A 84 4.14 4.06 -10.14
N ALA A 85 3.72 4.00 -11.41
CA ALA A 85 2.48 3.34 -11.79
C ALA A 85 2.51 1.84 -11.46
N THR A 86 3.64 1.18 -11.71
CA THR A 86 3.83 -0.24 -11.37
C THR A 86 3.76 -0.44 -9.86
N TYR A 87 4.46 0.40 -9.09
CA TYR A 87 4.44 0.39 -7.63
C TYR A 87 3.02 0.58 -7.10
N ALA A 88 2.27 1.58 -7.59
CA ALA A 88 0.89 1.81 -7.20
C ALA A 88 -0.03 0.59 -7.43
N ILE A 89 0.13 -0.09 -8.57
CA ILE A 89 -0.61 -1.32 -8.88
C ILE A 89 -0.26 -2.45 -7.90
N GLU A 90 1.03 -2.61 -7.58
CA GLU A 90 1.50 -3.62 -6.64
C GLU A 90 1.01 -3.34 -5.21
N THR A 91 1.06 -2.09 -4.76
CA THR A 91 0.51 -1.66 -3.48
C THR A 91 -0.99 -1.94 -3.42
N ALA A 92 -1.75 -1.55 -4.44
CA ALA A 92 -3.19 -1.81 -4.50
C ALA A 92 -3.51 -3.30 -4.44
N ARG A 93 -2.74 -4.14 -5.15
CA ARG A 93 -2.86 -5.60 -5.11
C ARG A 93 -2.56 -6.15 -3.71
N SER A 94 -1.51 -5.65 -3.06
CA SER A 94 -1.13 -6.07 -1.71
C SER A 94 -2.23 -5.73 -0.70
N LEU A 95 -2.76 -4.50 -0.74
CA LEU A 95 -3.86 -4.06 0.12
C LEU A 95 -5.12 -4.90 -0.10
N GLY A 96 -5.49 -5.15 -1.35
CA GLY A 96 -6.63 -6.02 -1.68
C GLY A 96 -6.44 -7.46 -1.19
N THR A 97 -5.22 -7.98 -1.23
CA THR A 97 -4.92 -9.33 -0.69
C THR A 97 -5.09 -9.39 0.83
N ILE A 98 -4.64 -8.34 1.55
CA ILE A 98 -4.81 -8.22 3.00
C ILE A 98 -6.30 -8.21 3.38
N GLU A 99 -7.13 -7.46 2.65
CA GLU A 99 -8.58 -7.43 2.85
C GLU A 99 -9.26 -8.77 2.52
N LEU A 100 -8.88 -9.40 1.41
CA LEU A 100 -9.45 -10.70 1.01
C LEU A 100 -9.10 -11.80 2.02
N ASN A 101 -7.90 -11.80 2.60
CA ASN A 101 -7.50 -12.75 3.64
C ASN A 101 -8.36 -12.62 4.90
N LEU A 102 -8.79 -11.41 5.26
CA LEU A 102 -9.74 -11.19 6.35
C LEU A 102 -11.12 -11.78 6.03
N LEU A 103 -11.62 -11.57 4.80
CA LEU A 103 -12.93 -12.04 4.37
C LEU A 103 -13.00 -13.56 4.19
N ALA A 104 -11.99 -14.18 3.57
CA ALA A 104 -11.95 -15.63 3.33
C ALA A 104 -11.88 -16.44 4.63
N ARG A 105 -11.23 -15.91 5.67
CA ARG A 105 -11.21 -16.54 6.99
C ARG A 105 -12.50 -16.35 7.78
N LYS A 106 -13.23 -15.26 7.54
CA LYS A 106 -14.56 -15.04 8.11
C LYS A 106 -15.57 -16.07 7.58
N THR A 107 -15.41 -16.54 6.34
CA THR A 107 -16.29 -17.58 5.77
C THR A 107 -15.97 -18.99 6.28
N SER A 108 -14.68 -19.32 6.51
CA SER A 108 -14.30 -20.64 7.04
C SER A 108 -14.76 -20.88 8.48
N SER A 109 -14.80 -19.83 9.32
CA SER A 109 -15.23 -19.93 10.71
C SER A 109 -16.75 -20.05 10.87
N VAL A 110 -17.55 -19.58 9.90
CA VAL A 110 -19.01 -19.75 9.87
C VAL A 110 -19.39 -21.19 9.52
N ASP A 111 -18.63 -21.84 8.63
CA ASP A 111 -18.85 -23.24 8.26
C ASP A 111 -18.55 -24.20 9.43
N GLU A 112 -17.45 -24.01 10.16
CA GLU A 112 -17.13 -24.83 11.34
C GLU A 112 -18.15 -24.68 12.49
N GLY A 113 -18.75 -23.50 12.63
CA GLY A 113 -19.81 -23.26 13.62
C GLY A 113 -21.12 -23.97 13.29
N THR A 114 -21.43 -24.12 12.00
CA THR A 114 -22.64 -24.81 11.53
C THR A 114 -22.51 -26.33 11.63
N GLN A 115 -21.29 -26.85 11.44
CA GLN A 115 -21.01 -28.29 11.51
C GLN A 115 -20.99 -28.87 12.93
N LYS A 116 -20.83 -28.04 13.97
CA LYS A 116 -20.91 -28.45 15.38
C LYS A 116 -22.32 -28.35 15.98
N ALA A 117 -23.29 -27.84 15.22
CA ALA A 117 -24.68 -27.65 15.65
C ALA A 117 -25.67 -28.65 15.04
N ALA A 118 -25.19 -29.63 14.25
CA ALA A 118 -25.96 -30.73 13.66
C ALA A 118 -25.49 -32.08 14.23
#